data_AF-E9FIT8-F1
#
_entry.id   AF-E9FIT8-F1
#
_cell.length_a   1.000
_cell.length_b   1.000
_cell.length_c   1.000
_cell.angle_alpha   90.00
_cell.angle_beta   90.00
_cell.angle_gamma   90.00
#
_symmetry.space_group_name_H-M   'P 1'
#
loop_
_entity.id
_entity.type
_entity.pdbx_description
1 polymer ?
#
loop_
_entity_poly.entity_id
_entity_poly.type
_entity_poly.pdbx_seq_one_letter_code
_entity_poly.pdbx_strand_id
1 'polypeptide(L)'
;MVVKRIQPMRIQSIKASIKVSTDEISKGMSTIIDSSVTSSLESCAGVAKSCMENLVETVDSLDGFMNKVAEAFQNMDTELAGSIETNEMYTVSPQEYTEKKRIQQKIYDASVYNELP
;
A
#
# COMPACT_ATOMS: atom_id res chain seq x y z
N MET A 1 0.65 -11.41 8.36
CA MET A 1 0.98 -10.16 9.09
C MET A 1 -0.08 -9.12 8.79
N VAL A 2 -0.47 -8.29 9.76
CA VAL A 2 -1.43 -7.19 9.55
C VAL A 2 -0.74 -6.08 8.76
N VAL A 3 -1.33 -5.64 7.64
CA VAL A 3 -0.85 -4.48 6.87
C VAL A 3 -0.88 -3.25 7.78
N LYS A 4 0.30 -2.71 8.07
CA LYS A 4 0.46 -1.57 8.98
C LYS A 4 0.00 -0.30 8.27
N ARG A 5 -1.23 0.16 8.59
CA ARG A 5 -1.69 1.49 8.18
C ARG A 5 -0.77 2.55 8.77
N ILE A 6 -0.41 3.55 7.96
CA ILE A 6 0.67 4.50 8.29
C ILE A 6 0.39 5.25 9.59
N GLN A 7 -0.88 5.55 9.92
CA GLN A 7 -1.33 6.05 11.22
C GLN A 7 -2.87 6.21 11.24
N PRO A 8 -3.64 5.12 11.40
CA PRO A 8 -5.10 5.13 11.19
C PRO A 8 -5.83 6.10 12.14
N MET A 9 -5.40 6.16 13.41
CA MET A 9 -5.98 7.06 14.40
C MET A 9 -5.73 8.54 14.08
N ARG A 10 -4.56 8.90 13.53
CA ARG A 10 -4.29 10.30 13.17
C ARG A 10 -5.12 10.74 11.98
N ILE A 11 -5.26 9.88 10.97
CA ILE A 11 -6.12 10.14 9.81
C ILE A 11 -7.57 10.32 10.25
N GLN A 12 -8.07 9.42 11.10
CA GLN A 12 -9.42 9.52 11.64
C GLN A 12 -9.64 10.81 12.44
N SER A 13 -8.68 11.19 13.29
CA SER A 13 -8.74 12.44 14.05
C SER A 13 -8.76 13.67 13.14
N ILE A 14 -7.93 13.69 12.08
CA ILE A 14 -7.89 14.81 11.13
C ILE A 14 -9.22 14.92 10.39
N LYS A 15 -9.80 13.81 9.92
CA LYS A 15 -11.12 13.81 9.29
C LYS A 15 -12.21 14.33 10.21
N ALA A 16 -12.21 13.90 11.46
CA ALA A 16 -13.18 14.36 12.44
C ALA A 16 -13.07 15.87 12.65
N SER A 17 -11.85 16.39 12.82
CA SER A 17 -11.60 17.83 12.95
C SER A 17 -12.04 18.61 11.71
N ILE A 18 -11.71 18.13 10.50
CA ILE A 18 -12.12 18.79 9.26
C ILE A 18 -13.65 18.82 9.15
N LYS A 19 -14.33 17.70 9.43
CA LYS A 19 -15.79 17.65 9.42
C LYS A 19 -16.41 18.65 10.38
N VAL A 20 -15.91 18.72 11.62
CA VAL A 20 -16.37 19.69 12.62
C VAL A 20 -16.17 21.11 12.12
N SER A 21 -15.00 21.44 11.57
CA SER A 21 -14.74 22.76 10.98
C SER A 21 -15.69 23.09 9.84
N THR A 22 -15.96 22.14 8.93
CA THR A 22 -16.93 22.31 7.83
C THR A 22 -18.36 22.56 8.32
N ASP A 23 -18.78 21.80 9.34
CA ASP A 23 -20.11 21.92 9.94
C ASP A 23 -20.27 23.29 10.64
N GLU A 24 -19.23 23.75 11.34
CA GLU A 24 -19.23 25.06 12.03
C GLU A 24 -19.17 26.23 11.04
N ILE A 25 -18.46 26.12 9.91
CA ILE A 25 -18.54 27.14 8.84
C ILE A 25 -19.97 27.27 8.31
N SER A 26 -20.65 26.13 8.10
CA SER A 26 -22.02 26.12 7.58
C SER A 26 -23.01 26.74 8.57
N LYS A 27 -22.88 26.44 9.87
CA LYS A 27 -23.66 27.09 10.95
C LYS A 27 -23.35 28.57 11.11
N GLY A 28 -22.08 28.93 11.08
CA GLY A 28 -21.66 30.33 11.21
C GLY A 28 -22.32 31.18 10.13
N MET A 29 -22.29 30.70 8.88
CA MET A 29 -22.88 31.41 7.75
C MET A 29 -24.40 31.61 7.87
N SER A 30 -25.14 30.61 8.37
CA SER A 30 -26.60 30.72 8.53
C SER A 30 -27.05 31.69 9.62
N THR A 31 -26.12 32.16 10.47
CA THR A 31 -26.40 33.13 11.53
C THR A 31 -26.08 34.58 11.15
N ILE A 32 -25.49 34.81 9.99
CA ILE A 32 -25.06 36.15 9.56
C ILE A 32 -26.27 36.95 9.06
N ILE A 33 -26.39 38.20 9.53
CA ILE A 33 -27.43 39.13 9.09
C ILE A 33 -27.24 39.45 7.60
N ASP A 34 -28.34 39.43 6.85
CA ASP A 34 -28.31 39.67 5.42
C ASP A 34 -27.84 41.10 5.09
N SER A 35 -26.78 41.20 4.30
CA SER A 35 -26.07 42.44 4.02
C SER A 35 -25.37 42.36 2.66
N SER A 36 -24.92 43.50 2.15
CA SER A 36 -24.22 43.57 0.85
C SER A 36 -22.96 42.70 0.78
N VAL A 37 -22.35 42.33 1.92
CA VAL A 37 -21.17 41.47 1.98
C VAL A 37 -21.50 40.00 2.25
N THR A 38 -22.74 39.67 2.63
CA THR A 38 -23.16 38.32 3.04
C THR A 38 -23.02 37.32 1.90
N SER A 39 -23.33 37.70 0.65
CA SER A 39 -23.19 36.83 -0.52
C SER A 39 -21.73 36.45 -0.85
N SER A 40 -20.79 37.39 -0.66
CA SER A 40 -19.37 37.15 -0.87
C SER A 40 -18.80 36.24 0.20
N LEU A 41 -19.27 36.40 1.44
CA LEU A 41 -18.88 35.56 2.57
C LEU A 41 -19.45 34.14 2.43
N GLU A 42 -20.68 33.99 1.94
CA GLU A 42 -21.29 32.69 1.63
C GLU A 42 -20.49 31.93 0.56
N SER A 43 -20.11 32.63 -0.51
CA SER A 43 -19.25 32.05 -1.55
C SER A 43 -17.89 31.63 -1.00
N CYS A 44 -17.25 32.45 -0.17
CA CYS A 44 -15.99 32.12 0.48
C CYS A 44 -16.11 30.88 1.39
N ALA A 45 -17.17 30.83 2.21
CA ALA A 45 -17.49 29.69 3.07
C ALA A 45 -17.72 28.40 2.25
N GLY A 46 -18.43 28.49 1.13
CA GLY A 46 -18.62 27.39 0.20
C GLY A 46 -17.30 26.86 -0.39
N VAL A 47 -16.42 27.76 -0.86
CA VAL A 47 -15.09 27.37 -1.37
C VAL A 47 -14.23 26.74 -0.28
N ALA A 48 -14.24 27.29 0.94
CA ALA A 48 -13.51 26.74 2.08
C ALA A 48 -14.01 25.34 2.44
N LYS A 49 -15.34 25.13 2.43
CA LYS A 49 -15.97 23.82 2.64
C LYS A 49 -15.52 22.81 1.57
N SER A 50 -15.64 23.14 0.29
CA SER A 50 -15.21 22.24 -0.79
C SER A 50 -13.72 21.93 -0.73
N CYS A 51 -12.87 22.91 -0.37
CA CYS A 51 -11.44 22.67 -0.17
C CYS A 51 -11.18 21.67 0.96
N MET A 52 -11.89 21.81 2.09
CA MET A 52 -11.81 20.90 3.23
C MET A 52 -12.29 19.48 2.88
N GLU A 53 -13.39 19.33 2.15
CA GLU A 53 -13.90 18.03 1.68
C GLU A 53 -12.89 17.35 0.74
N ASN A 54 -12.34 18.08 -0.24
CA ASN A 54 -11.33 17.56 -1.15
C ASN A 54 -10.04 17.10 -0.43
N LEU A 55 -9.65 17.79 0.65
CA LEU A 55 -8.50 17.38 1.47
C LEU A 55 -8.76 16.04 2.16
N VAL A 56 -9.98 15.78 2.64
CA VAL A 56 -10.35 14.48 3.24
C VAL A 56 -10.24 13.36 2.21
N GLU A 57 -10.79 13.57 1.01
CA GLU A 57 -10.72 12.58 -0.08
C GLU A 57 -9.29 12.30 -0.54
N THR A 58 -8.45 13.35 -0.59
CA THR A 58 -7.04 13.22 -0.96
C THR A 58 -6.27 12.39 0.08
N VAL A 59 -6.50 12.65 1.37
CA VAL A 59 -5.88 11.87 2.46
C VAL A 59 -6.33 10.41 2.41
N ASP A 60 -7.59 10.14 2.11
CA ASP A 60 -8.11 8.77 1.95
C ASP A 60 -7.50 8.03 0.77
N SER A 61 -7.40 8.71 -0.36
CA SER A 61 -6.78 8.16 -1.55
C SER A 61 -5.31 7.83 -1.30
N LEU A 62 -4.60 8.70 -0.56
CA LEU A 62 -3.22 8.47 -0.17
C LEU A 62 -3.07 7.29 0.82
N ASP A 63 -3.93 7.16 1.83
CA ASP A 63 -3.92 6.00 2.75
C ASP A 63 -4.14 4.70 1.97
N GLY A 64 -5.14 4.69 1.08
CA GLY A 64 -5.43 3.54 0.21
C GLY A 64 -4.25 3.19 -0.69
N PHE A 65 -3.61 4.19 -1.31
CA PHE A 65 -2.43 3.98 -2.14
C PHE A 65 -1.27 3.38 -1.35
N MET A 66 -0.95 3.96 -0.18
CA MET A 66 0.17 3.47 0.63
C MET A 66 -0.07 2.05 1.19
N ASN A 67 -1.33 1.69 1.48
CA ASN A 67 -1.68 0.32 1.85
C ASN A 67 -1.42 -0.67 0.70
N LYS A 68 -1.77 -0.31 -0.54
CA LYS A 68 -1.47 -1.14 -1.73
C LYS A 68 0.02 -1.27 -1.98
N VAL A 69 0.78 -0.20 -1.77
CA VAL A 69 2.24 -0.23 -1.85
C VAL A 69 2.81 -1.22 -0.82
N ALA A 70 2.36 -1.15 0.44
CA ALA A 70 2.80 -2.06 1.48
C ALA A 70 2.46 -3.53 1.17
N GLU A 71 1.27 -3.79 0.61
CA GLU A 71 0.86 -5.13 0.16
C GLU A 71 1.73 -5.64 -0.98
N ALA A 72 2.04 -4.81 -1.98
CA ALA A 72 2.94 -5.18 -3.06
C ALA A 72 4.36 -5.54 -2.56
N PHE A 73 4.91 -4.76 -1.62
CA PHE A 73 6.20 -5.08 -1.00
C PHE A 73 6.16 -6.39 -0.21
N GLN A 74 5.07 -6.66 0.53
CA GLN A 74 4.90 -7.91 1.26
C GLN A 74 4.80 -9.12 0.32
N ASN A 75 4.05 -8.99 -0.78
CA ASN A 75 3.92 -10.07 -1.75
C ASN A 75 5.27 -10.37 -2.41
N MET A 76 6.01 -9.33 -2.81
CA MET A 76 7.35 -9.47 -3.37
C MET A 76 8.32 -10.15 -2.38
N ASP A 77 8.30 -9.76 -1.10
CA ASP A 77 9.12 -10.38 -0.06
C ASP A 77 8.78 -11.86 0.13
N THR A 78 7.49 -12.20 0.13
CA THR A 78 7.00 -13.58 0.27
C THR A 78 7.40 -14.43 -0.94
N GLU A 79 7.23 -13.90 -2.16
CA GLU A 79 7.63 -14.57 -3.40
C GLU A 79 9.14 -14.78 -3.47
N LEU A 80 9.93 -13.78 -3.06
CA LEU A 80 11.37 -13.88 -3.02
C LEU A 80 11.83 -14.91 -1.99
N ALA A 81 11.28 -14.90 -0.78
CA ALA A 81 11.56 -15.89 0.25
C ALA A 81 11.25 -17.31 -0.24
N GLY A 82 10.08 -17.52 -0.83
CA GLY A 82 9.71 -18.83 -1.41
C GLY A 82 10.63 -19.26 -2.56
N SER A 83 11.06 -18.32 -3.40
CA SER A 83 12.00 -18.60 -4.50
C SER A 83 13.39 -18.98 -3.99
N ILE A 84 13.82 -18.40 -2.87
CA ILE A 84 15.07 -18.77 -2.19
C ILE A 84 14.93 -20.16 -1.56
N GLU A 85 13.87 -20.41 -0.80
CA GLU A 85 13.64 -21.69 -0.10
C GLU A 85 13.51 -22.88 -1.05
N THR A 86 12.89 -22.69 -2.22
CA THR A 86 12.66 -23.77 -3.19
C THR A 86 13.87 -24.07 -4.08
N ASN A 87 14.86 -23.18 -4.13
CA ASN A 87 16.00 -23.33 -5.01
C ASN A 87 17.22 -23.85 -4.23
N GLU A 88 17.58 -25.12 -4.49
CA GLU A 88 18.76 -25.77 -3.88
C GLU A 88 20.05 -24.95 -4.02
N MET A 89 20.19 -24.15 -5.09
CA MET A 89 21.35 -23.27 -5.27
C MET A 89 21.54 -22.28 -4.11
N TYR A 90 20.46 -21.88 -3.45
CA TYR A 90 20.46 -20.91 -2.37
C TYR A 90 20.20 -21.51 -0.98
N THR A 91 19.79 -22.79 -0.90
CA THR A 91 19.50 -23.47 0.38
C THR A 91 20.54 -24.50 0.82
N VAL A 92 21.43 -24.95 -0.07
CA VAL A 92 22.56 -25.81 0.30
C VAL A 92 23.91 -25.13 0.06
N SER A 93 24.97 -25.69 0.64
CA SER A 93 26.32 -25.15 0.42
C SER A 93 26.73 -25.29 -1.05
N PRO A 94 27.57 -24.38 -1.60
CA PRO A 94 28.04 -24.48 -2.98
C PRO A 94 28.73 -25.80 -3.32
N GLN A 95 29.45 -26.38 -2.33
CA GLN A 95 30.14 -27.67 -2.46
C GLN A 95 29.13 -28.81 -2.61
N GLU A 96 28.11 -28.84 -1.76
CA GLU A 96 27.04 -29.83 -1.80
C GLU A 96 26.22 -29.72 -3.09
N TYR A 97 25.85 -28.51 -3.50
CA TYR A 97 25.16 -28.25 -4.76
C TYR A 97 25.95 -28.78 -5.97
N THR A 98 27.25 -28.52 -6.00
CA THR A 98 28.13 -28.95 -7.10
C THR A 98 28.21 -30.48 -7.15
N GLU A 99 28.34 -31.15 -6.01
CA GLU A 99 28.40 -32.62 -5.98
C GLU A 99 27.07 -33.25 -6.38
N LYS A 100 25.93 -32.72 -5.92
CA LYS A 100 24.60 -33.16 -6.36
C LYS A 100 24.45 -33.08 -7.88
N LYS A 101 24.83 -31.96 -8.50
CA LYS A 101 24.80 -31.82 -9.98
C LYS A 101 25.69 -32.84 -10.68
N ARG A 102 26.91 -33.06 -10.16
CA ARG A 102 27.85 -34.02 -10.74
C ARG A 102 27.32 -35.45 -10.67
N ILE A 103 26.66 -35.82 -9.57
CA ILE A 103 26.01 -37.13 -9.41
C ILE A 103 24.84 -37.27 -10.39
N GLN A 104 23.97 -36.26 -10.51
CA GLN A 104 22.85 -36.31 -11.46
C GLN A 104 23.31 -36.47 -12.90
N GLN A 105 24.37 -35.76 -13.31
CA GLN A 105 24.95 -35.90 -14.65
C GLN A 105 25.44 -37.34 -14.91
N LYS A 106 26.16 -37.94 -13.95
CA LYS A 106 26.61 -39.34 -14.08
C LYS A 106 25.46 -40.33 -14.23
N ILE A 107 24.36 -40.12 -13.49
CA ILE A 107 23.17 -40.97 -13.59
C ILE A 107 22.53 -40.82 -14.97
N TYR A 108 22.38 -39.59 -15.45
CA TYR A 108 21.85 -39.32 -16.79
C TYR A 108 22.71 -39.96 -17.88
N ASP A 109 24.02 -39.72 -17.88
CA ASP A 109 24.92 -40.29 -18.88
C ASP A 109 24.85 -41.82 -18.87
N ALA A 110 24.84 -42.45 -17.67
CA ALA A 110 24.68 -43.90 -17.54
C ALA A 110 23.34 -44.42 -18.08
N SER A 111 22.24 -43.67 -17.90
CA SER A 111 20.94 -44.04 -18.47
C SER A 111 20.94 -43.98 -20.00
N VAL A 112 21.58 -42.96 -20.59
CA VAL A 112 21.73 -42.84 -22.05
C VAL A 112 22.54 -44.01 -22.62
N TYR A 113 23.60 -44.43 -21.92
CA TYR A 113 24.40 -45.59 -22.34
C TYR A 113 23.60 -46.90 -22.33
N ASN A 114 22.66 -47.07 -21.40
CA ASN A 114 21.82 -48.27 -21.31
C ASN A 114 20.70 -48.32 -22.37
N GLU A 115 20.43 -47.21 -23.05
CA GLU A 115 19.42 -47.10 -24.11
C GLU A 115 20.01 -47.19 -25.52
N LEU A 116 21.34 -47.30 -25.64
CA LEU A 116 22.00 -47.55 -26.93
C LEU A 116 21.88 -49.03 -27.34
N PRO A 117 21.56 -49.34 -28.62
CA PRO A 117 21.34 -50.69 -29.12
C PRO A 117 22.59 -51.58 -29.17
#